data_AF-A0A927SJA3-F1
#
_entry.id   AF-A0A927SJA3-F1
#
_cell.length_a   1.000
_cell.length_b   1.000
_cell.length_c   1.000
_cell.angle_alpha   90.00
_cell.angle_beta   90.00
_cell.angle_gamma   90.00
#
_symmetry.space_group_name_H-M   'P 1'
#
loop_
_entity.id
_entity.type
_entity.pdbx_description
1 polymer ?
#
loop_
_entity_poly.entity_id
_entity_poly.type
_entity_poly.pdbx_seq_one_letter_code
_entity_poly.pdbx_strand_id
1 'polypeptide(L)'
;MLTKATQTDFTPICALYQSVCAVMNAAGNDQWVWGEYPNEDFLQKSLDAGTLYIAKEDGALLCAVTVDTHFDPEYETVNWLFGTKPGAFHRLAIAPEHQGKGLGRKIIADVCEILLGMGCNTLRIDTYSNNESAQKLYAAIGMRKAGEVRFFHRPLPFFCYELPLTSTCPMLPLTMHPAFRGGKLTPWGGEKLRTVYGKPIAEVPTGESLEVSCIPGLESTDDTGVKLPDLIARYGARFAGKYAKETFPLLLKFIDAAESLSVQVHPDDAYAGANENGKLGKTEAWLILDAPEGSQLVYGIKNGTNLAELRTACEAGAAVENLLRKVDVKPGDVCFIPAGCVHAIGAGIMLYEIQQSSDVTYRFYDWDRVDKNGNRRELHIDKALDVTDLEFTLDPIPAGDAPVARVLNETYFTLDLINVAGEQNVPAINHFGMLTVLEGDLILTWQGGSRKLVRGESLYVPAASPLLTLTGKGRAALSMPR
;
A
#
# COMPACT_ATOMS: atom_id res chain seq x y z
N MET A 1 -5.59 36.35 10.64
CA MET A 1 -5.21 36.90 11.96
C MET A 1 -3.70 36.85 12.16
N LEU A 2 -3.01 35.79 11.74
CA LEU A 2 -1.55 35.75 11.77
C LEU A 2 -0.92 36.85 10.90
N THR A 3 0.06 37.55 11.46
CA THR A 3 0.94 38.48 10.75
C THR A 3 2.40 38.12 11.02
N LYS A 4 3.31 38.52 10.13
CA LYS A 4 4.75 38.31 10.37
C LYS A 4 5.19 39.10 11.61
N ALA A 5 5.95 38.45 12.48
CA ALA A 5 6.57 39.09 13.62
C ALA A 5 7.66 40.07 13.19
N THR A 6 7.91 41.08 14.02
CA THR A 6 8.96 42.07 13.84
C THR A 6 9.89 42.09 15.04
N GLN A 7 11.03 42.78 14.96
CA GLN A 7 11.97 42.86 16.08
C GLN A 7 11.34 43.46 17.35
N THR A 8 10.33 44.34 17.21
CA THR A 8 9.61 44.90 18.36
C THR A 8 8.75 43.86 19.09
N ASP A 9 8.44 42.73 18.45
CA ASP A 9 7.65 41.65 19.04
C ASP A 9 8.51 40.61 19.76
N PHE A 10 9.84 40.62 19.57
CA PHE A 10 10.71 39.53 19.99
C PHE A 10 10.70 39.28 21.50
N THR A 11 10.80 40.33 22.31
CA THR A 11 10.77 40.21 23.78
C THR A 11 9.42 39.69 24.29
N PRO A 12 8.25 40.24 23.87
CA PRO A 12 6.96 39.64 24.18
C PRO A 12 6.82 38.17 23.75
N ILE A 13 7.36 37.79 22.58
CA ILE A 13 7.33 36.40 22.10
C ILE A 13 8.13 35.48 23.03
N CYS A 14 9.33 35.89 23.44
CA CYS A 14 10.14 35.09 24.37
C CYS A 14 9.43 34.88 25.72
N ALA A 15 8.80 35.92 26.26
CA ALA A 15 8.00 35.82 27.49
C ALA A 15 6.80 34.86 27.33
N LEU A 16 6.13 34.89 26.17
CA LEU A 16 5.06 33.96 25.85
C LEU A 16 5.54 32.50 25.85
N TYR A 17 6.63 32.20 25.16
CA TYR A 17 7.17 30.83 25.12
C TYR A 17 7.62 30.34 26.50
N GLN A 18 8.26 31.21 27.30
CA GLN A 18 8.64 30.87 28.67
C GLN A 18 7.41 30.49 29.52
N SER A 19 6.32 31.27 29.43
CA SER A 19 5.07 31.00 30.13
C SER A 19 4.42 29.68 29.68
N VAL A 20 4.34 29.45 28.37
CA VAL A 20 3.78 28.21 27.80
C VAL A 20 4.60 26.98 28.22
N CYS A 21 5.93 27.07 28.19
CA CYS A 21 6.79 25.97 28.66
C CYS A 21 6.56 25.68 30.13
N ALA A 22 6.43 26.70 30.99
CA ALA A 22 6.17 26.50 32.41
C ALA A 22 4.84 25.75 32.66
N VAL A 23 3.77 26.14 31.97
CA VAL A 23 2.45 25.49 32.08
C VAL A 23 2.48 24.05 31.52
N MET A 24 3.12 23.83 30.38
CA MET A 24 3.24 22.49 29.79
C MET A 24 3.99 21.51 30.71
N ASN A 25 5.14 21.93 31.25
CA ASN A 25 5.92 21.10 32.16
C ASN A 25 5.19 20.83 33.48
N ALA A 26 4.48 21.81 34.02
CA ALA A 26 3.65 21.63 35.21
C ALA A 26 2.50 20.61 34.98
N ALA A 27 2.05 20.45 33.74
CA ALA A 27 1.07 19.45 33.32
C ALA A 27 1.69 18.09 32.95
N GLY A 28 3.00 17.90 33.15
CA GLY A 28 3.71 16.65 32.83
C GLY A 28 4.03 16.46 31.35
N ASN A 29 3.92 17.52 30.52
CA ASN A 29 4.33 17.52 29.13
C ASN A 29 5.68 18.23 28.98
N ASP A 30 6.74 17.43 28.90
CA ASP A 30 8.14 17.81 28.76
C ASP A 30 8.59 18.01 27.29
N GLN A 31 7.65 18.15 26.35
CA GLN A 31 7.97 18.42 24.94
C GLN A 31 8.87 19.65 24.77
N TRP A 32 8.65 20.69 25.60
CA TRP A 32 9.41 21.94 25.58
C TRP A 32 9.98 22.30 26.95
N VAL A 33 11.25 22.69 26.97
CA VAL A 33 11.94 23.25 28.13
C VAL A 33 12.57 24.55 27.68
N TRP A 34 12.08 25.68 28.21
CA TRP A 34 12.58 27.01 27.86
C TRP A 34 14.07 27.12 28.14
N GLY A 35 14.83 27.61 27.16
CA GLY A 35 16.30 27.69 27.21
C GLY A 35 17.00 26.51 26.53
N GLU A 36 16.39 25.33 26.51
CA GLU A 36 16.85 24.19 25.71
C GLU A 36 16.16 24.19 24.35
N TYR A 37 14.84 23.96 24.34
CA TYR A 37 14.01 24.03 23.14
C TYR A 37 12.54 24.30 23.52
N PRO A 38 11.93 25.41 23.03
CA PRO A 38 12.56 26.50 22.30
C PRO A 38 13.41 27.42 23.19
N ASN A 39 14.25 28.25 22.56
CA ASN A 39 15.02 29.30 23.21
C ASN A 39 15.12 30.54 22.29
N GLU A 40 15.75 31.61 22.77
CA GLU A 40 15.88 32.87 22.04
C GLU A 40 16.54 32.69 20.67
N ASP A 41 17.60 31.87 20.55
CA ASP A 41 18.30 31.65 19.29
C ASP A 41 17.41 31.03 18.21
N PHE A 42 16.59 30.03 18.56
CA PHE A 42 15.65 29.41 17.61
C PHE A 42 14.57 30.40 17.14
N LEU A 43 14.10 31.26 18.05
CA LEU A 43 13.09 32.26 17.74
C LEU A 43 13.67 33.39 16.89
N GLN A 44 14.90 33.85 17.20
CA GLN A 44 15.57 34.90 16.43
C GLN A 44 15.87 34.41 15.01
N LYS A 45 16.33 33.17 14.84
CA LYS A 45 16.49 32.55 13.50
C LYS A 45 15.19 32.55 12.69
N SER A 46 14.06 32.23 13.34
CA SER A 46 12.75 32.21 12.69
C SER A 46 12.26 33.62 12.35
N LEU A 47 12.58 34.61 13.20
CA LEU A 47 12.30 36.02 12.95
C LEU A 47 13.11 36.56 11.77
N ASP A 48 14.42 36.30 11.76
CA ASP A 48 15.35 36.72 10.71
C ASP A 48 14.99 36.10 9.35
N ALA A 49 14.55 34.83 9.36
CA ALA A 49 14.06 34.14 8.17
C ALA A 49 12.67 34.62 7.71
N GLY A 50 11.97 35.45 8.51
CA GLY A 50 10.63 35.92 8.23
C GLY A 50 9.57 34.82 8.21
N THR A 51 9.81 33.74 8.99
CA THR A 51 8.94 32.57 9.18
C THR A 51 8.23 32.56 10.52
N LEU A 52 8.52 33.52 11.41
CA LEU A 52 7.82 33.70 12.68
C LEU A 52 6.57 34.56 12.50
N TYR A 53 5.41 34.02 12.90
CA TYR A 53 4.12 34.67 12.83
C TYR A 53 3.50 34.80 14.22
N ILE A 54 2.70 35.85 14.40
CA ILE A 54 2.01 36.17 15.65
C ILE A 54 0.55 36.53 15.41
N ALA A 55 -0.28 36.33 16.42
CA ALA A 55 -1.63 36.89 16.50
C ALA A 55 -1.73 37.82 17.71
N LYS A 56 -2.42 38.95 17.54
CA LYS A 56 -2.69 39.91 18.61
C LYS A 56 -4.17 40.27 18.68
N GLU A 57 -4.66 40.56 19.87
CA GLU A 57 -5.98 41.14 20.13
C GLU A 57 -5.81 42.27 21.15
N ASP A 58 -6.32 43.45 20.83
CA ASP A 58 -6.17 44.68 21.63
C ASP A 58 -4.71 44.99 22.06
N GLY A 59 -3.75 44.64 21.19
CA GLY A 59 -2.31 44.81 21.43
C GLY A 59 -1.65 43.71 22.26
N ALA A 60 -2.42 42.82 22.90
CA ALA A 60 -1.91 41.67 23.63
C ALA A 60 -1.56 40.52 22.68
N LEU A 61 -0.44 39.84 22.95
CA LEU A 61 0.04 38.71 22.15
C LEU A 61 -0.76 37.44 22.49
N LEU A 62 -1.54 36.95 21.55
CA LEU A 62 -2.36 35.75 21.71
C LEU A 62 -1.59 34.46 21.44
N CYS A 63 -0.77 34.47 20.38
CA CYS A 63 0.04 33.33 20.00
C CYS A 63 1.27 33.72 19.19
N ALA A 64 2.23 32.80 19.13
CA ALA A 64 3.35 32.80 18.21
C ALA A 64 3.51 31.42 17.58
N VAL A 65 3.91 31.36 16.31
CA VAL A 65 4.12 30.12 15.57
C VAL A 65 5.16 30.34 14.46
N THR A 66 6.05 29.38 14.25
CA THR A 66 6.92 29.37 13.07
C THR A 66 6.24 28.60 11.95
N VAL A 67 6.23 29.11 10.72
CA VAL A 67 5.66 28.45 9.55
C VAL A 67 6.71 28.42 8.45
N ASP A 68 7.09 27.24 7.98
CA ASP A 68 8.14 27.04 6.99
C ASP A 68 7.96 25.74 6.19
N THR A 69 8.95 25.40 5.36
CA THR A 69 9.01 24.16 4.57
C THR A 69 10.21 23.29 4.95
N HIS A 70 10.73 23.46 6.17
CA HIS A 70 11.86 22.70 6.67
C HIS A 70 11.40 21.46 7.44
N PHE A 71 12.06 20.33 7.18
CA PHE A 71 11.76 19.03 7.78
C PHE A 71 13.05 18.36 8.22
N ASP A 72 13.02 17.71 9.38
CA ASP A 72 14.12 16.89 9.87
C ASP A 72 14.23 15.57 9.06
N PRO A 73 15.44 15.00 8.88
CA PRO A 73 15.64 13.76 8.14
C PRO A 73 14.82 12.56 8.65
N GLU A 74 14.47 12.53 9.94
CA GLU A 74 13.63 11.50 10.55
C GLU A 74 12.25 11.38 9.89
N TYR A 75 11.76 12.43 9.22
CA TYR A 75 10.50 12.42 8.50
C TYR A 75 10.52 11.58 7.21
N GLU A 76 11.70 11.23 6.69
CA GLU A 76 11.87 10.45 5.46
C GLU A 76 11.30 9.03 5.59
N THR A 77 11.17 8.50 6.81
CA THR A 77 10.63 7.16 7.06
C THR A 77 9.12 7.11 7.19
N VAL A 78 8.44 8.27 7.17
CA VAL A 78 6.98 8.33 7.35
C VAL A 78 6.27 8.13 6.01
N ASN A 79 5.27 7.25 6.00
CA ASN A 79 4.46 6.93 4.84
C ASN A 79 3.35 7.99 4.63
N TRP A 80 3.79 9.16 4.16
CA TRP A 80 2.93 10.28 3.80
C TRP A 80 2.01 9.93 2.64
N LEU A 81 0.72 10.25 2.76
CA LEU A 81 -0.28 10.02 1.71
C LEU A 81 -0.53 11.29 0.89
N PHE A 82 -0.28 12.49 1.41
CA PHE A 82 -0.66 13.72 0.73
C PHE A 82 0.52 14.59 0.34
N GLY A 83 0.39 15.17 -0.86
CA GLY A 83 1.13 16.32 -1.34
C GLY A 83 2.55 16.06 -1.81
N THR A 84 2.98 16.91 -2.72
CA THR A 84 4.34 16.96 -3.30
C THR A 84 5.13 18.17 -2.81
N LYS A 85 4.46 19.13 -2.17
CA LYS A 85 5.06 20.37 -1.65
C LYS A 85 4.59 20.56 -0.21
N PRO A 86 5.22 19.86 0.74
CA PRO A 86 4.84 19.96 2.13
C PRO A 86 5.29 21.28 2.75
N GLY A 87 4.45 21.81 3.64
CA GLY A 87 4.81 22.83 4.59
C GLY A 87 4.53 22.36 6.01
N ALA A 88 5.12 23.02 6.99
CA ALA A 88 4.98 22.71 8.40
C ALA A 88 4.72 23.98 9.20
N PHE A 89 4.20 23.78 10.41
CA PHE A 89 4.38 24.77 11.45
C PHE A 89 5.09 24.14 12.64
N HIS A 90 5.91 24.95 13.28
CA HIS A 90 6.69 24.57 14.44
C HIS A 90 6.36 25.50 15.60
N ARG A 91 6.47 24.97 16.81
CA ARG A 91 6.44 25.79 18.02
C ARG A 91 5.17 26.65 18.15
N LEU A 92 3.98 26.11 17.87
CA LEU A 92 2.73 26.84 18.09
C LEU A 92 2.48 27.07 19.59
N ALA A 93 2.77 28.27 20.07
CA ALA A 93 2.54 28.68 21.45
C ALA A 93 1.31 29.58 21.52
N ILE A 94 0.29 29.14 22.27
CA ILE A 94 -0.90 29.92 22.60
C ILE A 94 -0.82 30.34 24.06
N ALA A 95 -1.01 31.63 24.32
CA ALA A 95 -0.99 32.20 25.67
C ALA A 95 -1.91 31.39 26.61
N PRO A 96 -1.44 30.95 27.80
CA PRO A 96 -2.19 30.05 28.68
C PRO A 96 -3.63 30.48 28.97
N GLU A 97 -3.84 31.77 29.20
CA GLU A 97 -5.15 32.38 29.45
C GLU A 97 -6.09 32.39 28.24
N HIS A 98 -5.59 32.07 27.05
CA HIS A 98 -6.34 31.93 25.79
C HIS A 98 -6.48 30.48 25.30
N GLN A 99 -5.90 29.49 26.01
CA GLN A 99 -6.03 28.08 25.67
C GLN A 99 -7.47 27.57 25.90
N GLY A 100 -7.86 26.51 25.18
CA GLY A 100 -9.21 25.92 25.26
C GLY A 100 -10.34 26.76 24.64
N LYS A 101 -10.07 27.97 24.16
CA LYS A 101 -11.07 28.88 23.55
C LYS A 101 -11.23 28.72 22.03
N GLY A 102 -10.81 27.58 21.47
CA GLY A 102 -10.88 27.30 20.03
C GLY A 102 -9.85 28.04 19.16
N LEU A 103 -8.92 28.78 19.76
CA LEU A 103 -7.92 29.58 19.04
C LEU A 103 -7.00 28.71 18.17
N GLY A 104 -6.59 27.53 18.64
CA GLY A 104 -5.71 26.62 17.88
C GLY A 104 -6.26 26.25 16.51
N ARG A 105 -7.57 26.01 16.39
CA ARG A 105 -8.21 25.72 15.09
C ARG A 105 -8.14 26.91 14.14
N LYS A 106 -8.38 28.13 14.65
CA LYS A 106 -8.30 29.36 13.86
C LYS A 106 -6.86 29.63 13.40
N ILE A 107 -5.89 29.41 14.28
CA ILE A 107 -4.47 29.55 13.94
C ILE A 107 -4.05 28.55 12.86
N ILE A 108 -4.41 27.28 12.99
CA ILE A 108 -4.05 26.28 11.98
C ILE A 108 -4.71 26.59 10.63
N ALA A 109 -5.94 27.12 10.61
CA ALA A 109 -6.55 27.60 9.38
C ALA A 109 -5.75 28.75 8.72
N ASP A 110 -5.32 29.74 9.49
CA ASP A 110 -4.44 30.82 8.99
C ASP A 110 -3.08 30.28 8.49
N VAL A 111 -2.50 29.29 9.19
CA VAL A 111 -1.27 28.62 8.76
C VAL A 111 -1.47 27.94 7.41
N CYS A 112 -2.59 27.25 7.19
CA CYS A 112 -2.91 26.63 5.91
C CYS A 112 -2.94 27.67 4.77
N GLU A 113 -3.52 28.84 4.99
CA GLU A 113 -3.54 29.93 4.00
C GLU A 113 -2.14 30.49 3.72
N ILE A 114 -1.30 30.63 4.76
CA ILE A 114 0.10 31.03 4.60
C ILE A 114 0.85 29.99 3.74
N LEU A 115 0.70 28.71 4.05
CA LEU A 115 1.34 27.62 3.31
C LEU A 115 0.86 27.55 1.85
N LEU A 116 -0.43 27.77 1.60
CA LEU A 116 -0.96 27.91 0.24
C LEU A 116 -0.30 29.08 -0.51
N GLY A 117 -0.12 30.23 0.16
CA GLY A 117 0.61 31.38 -0.38
C GLY A 117 2.09 31.10 -0.66
N MET A 118 2.69 30.14 0.04
CA MET A 118 4.05 29.64 -0.20
C MET A 118 4.12 28.57 -1.31
N GLY A 119 2.98 28.19 -1.90
CA GLY A 119 2.89 27.17 -2.95
C GLY A 119 2.90 25.72 -2.43
N CYS A 120 2.73 25.52 -1.12
CA CYS A 120 2.54 24.20 -0.54
C CYS A 120 1.15 23.64 -0.90
N ASN A 121 1.04 22.32 -0.92
CA ASN A 121 -0.24 21.62 -1.16
C ASN A 121 -0.63 20.66 -0.02
N THR A 122 0.24 20.48 0.97
CA THR A 122 -0.02 19.67 2.16
C THR A 122 0.64 20.30 3.38
N LEU A 123 -0.01 20.18 4.54
CA LEU A 123 0.55 20.47 5.84
C LEU A 123 1.03 19.16 6.46
N ARG A 124 2.26 19.11 6.97
CA ARG A 124 2.83 18.01 7.74
C ARG A 124 3.34 18.54 9.07
N ILE A 125 2.98 17.88 10.16
CA ILE A 125 3.39 18.25 11.51
C ILE A 125 3.57 17.02 12.37
N ASP A 126 4.29 17.18 13.47
CA ASP A 126 4.37 16.18 14.51
C ASP A 126 3.92 16.75 15.87
N THR A 127 3.63 15.84 16.79
CA THR A 127 3.51 16.20 18.21
C THR A 127 4.00 15.04 19.07
N TYR A 128 4.54 15.37 20.24
CA TYR A 128 5.02 14.38 21.18
C TYR A 128 3.88 13.45 21.61
N SER A 129 4.14 12.15 21.75
CA SER A 129 3.07 11.15 21.93
C SER A 129 2.31 11.28 23.26
N ASN A 130 2.85 12.00 24.25
CA ASN A 130 2.16 12.34 25.50
C ASN A 130 1.36 13.66 25.42
N ASN A 131 1.46 14.41 24.31
CA ASN A 131 0.75 15.68 24.13
C ASN A 131 -0.68 15.41 23.63
N GLU A 132 -1.54 14.93 24.52
CA GLU A 132 -2.93 14.60 24.19
C GLU A 132 -3.72 15.81 23.67
N SER A 133 -3.39 17.01 24.14
CA SER A 133 -4.08 18.25 23.72
C SER A 133 -3.89 18.51 22.22
N ALA A 134 -2.64 18.43 21.73
CA ALA A 134 -2.33 18.56 20.32
C ALA A 134 -2.96 17.43 19.49
N GLN A 135 -2.88 16.19 19.96
CA GLN A 135 -3.49 15.04 19.28
C GLN A 135 -5.01 15.20 19.11
N LYS A 136 -5.72 15.64 20.16
CA LYS A 136 -7.16 15.94 20.12
C LYS A 136 -7.47 17.09 19.15
N LEU A 137 -6.65 18.13 19.14
CA LEU A 137 -6.79 19.25 18.21
C LEU A 137 -6.63 18.80 16.74
N TYR A 138 -5.58 18.03 16.43
CA TYR A 138 -5.31 17.56 15.07
C TYR A 138 -6.39 16.60 14.57
N ALA A 139 -6.87 15.71 15.43
CA ALA A 139 -8.01 14.84 15.14
C ALA A 139 -9.29 15.66 14.85
N ALA A 140 -9.59 16.68 15.66
CA ALA A 140 -10.75 17.55 15.47
C ALA A 140 -10.67 18.42 14.20
N ILE A 141 -9.47 18.66 13.67
CA ILE A 141 -9.23 19.34 12.38
C ILE A 141 -9.41 18.36 11.21
N GLY A 142 -9.37 17.05 11.46
CA GLY A 142 -9.49 16.02 10.44
C GLY A 142 -8.15 15.62 9.81
N MET A 143 -7.02 15.90 10.48
CA MET A 143 -5.71 15.46 10.00
C MET A 143 -5.60 13.93 10.03
N ARG A 144 -4.92 13.35 9.04
CA ARG A 144 -4.56 11.93 9.03
C ARG A 144 -3.33 11.75 9.91
N LYS A 145 -3.34 10.78 10.83
CA LYS A 145 -2.10 10.29 11.47
C LYS A 145 -1.35 9.45 10.43
N ALA A 146 -0.16 9.87 10.03
CA ALA A 146 0.63 9.22 8.98
C ALA A 146 1.61 8.17 9.52
N GLY A 147 1.94 8.24 10.82
CA GLY A 147 2.89 7.33 11.45
C GLY A 147 3.49 7.94 12.71
N GLU A 148 4.71 7.49 13.05
CA GLU A 148 5.51 8.04 14.13
C GLU A 148 6.98 8.15 13.75
N VAL A 149 7.69 9.07 14.40
CA VAL A 149 9.15 9.24 14.31
C VAL A 149 9.77 9.25 15.69
N ARG A 150 11.06 8.93 15.78
CA ARG A 150 11.84 8.94 17.02
C ARG A 150 13.06 9.83 16.86
N PHE A 151 13.13 10.88 17.67
CA PHE A 151 14.32 11.71 17.78
C PHE A 151 15.23 11.13 18.87
N PHE A 152 16.52 10.97 18.58
CA PHE A 152 17.49 10.27 19.44
C PHE A 152 17.52 10.78 20.90
N HIS A 153 17.20 12.06 21.11
CA HIS A 153 17.23 12.71 22.43
C HIS A 153 15.90 12.69 23.18
N ARG A 154 14.87 11.99 22.69
CA ARG A 154 13.52 11.98 23.28
C ARG A 154 13.10 10.56 23.65
N PRO A 155 12.58 10.34 24.87
CA PRO A 155 12.24 8.99 25.34
C PRO A 155 10.98 8.41 24.67
N LEU A 156 10.04 9.26 24.28
CA LEU A 156 8.82 8.86 23.59
C LEU A 156 8.85 9.24 22.10
N PRO A 157 8.06 8.57 21.24
CA PRO A 157 7.96 8.95 19.83
C PRO A 157 7.15 10.24 19.65
N PHE A 158 7.21 10.78 18.44
CA PHE A 158 6.33 11.85 17.98
C PHE A 158 5.38 11.27 16.94
N PHE A 159 4.09 11.57 17.10
CA PHE A 159 3.07 11.17 16.13
C PHE A 159 3.01 12.19 15.01
N CYS A 160 3.13 11.71 13.78
CA CYS A 160 3.14 12.51 12.56
C CYS A 160 1.73 12.61 11.98
N TYR A 161 1.35 13.82 11.57
CA TYR A 161 0.05 14.15 11.02
C TYR A 161 0.18 14.91 9.71
N GLU A 162 -0.78 14.72 8.82
CA GLU A 162 -0.87 15.45 7.56
C GLU A 162 -2.29 15.92 7.24
N LEU A 163 -2.37 16.98 6.44
CA LEU A 163 -3.62 17.55 5.95
C LEU A 163 -3.41 18.08 4.51
N PRO A 164 -4.15 17.58 3.51
CA PRO A 164 -4.14 18.17 2.18
C PRO A 164 -4.73 19.58 2.26
N LEU A 165 -4.03 20.58 1.69
CA LEU A 165 -4.47 21.98 1.72
C LEU A 165 -5.53 22.28 0.65
N THR A 166 -5.63 21.43 -0.38
CA THR A 166 -6.62 21.57 -1.46
C THR A 166 -7.26 20.22 -1.80
N SER A 167 -8.42 20.28 -2.44
CA SER A 167 -9.11 19.10 -3.00
C SER A 167 -8.35 18.44 -4.15
N THR A 168 -7.39 19.14 -4.76
CA THR A 168 -6.55 18.66 -5.86
C THR A 168 -5.14 18.25 -5.41
N CYS A 169 -4.86 18.27 -4.10
CA CYS A 169 -3.59 17.84 -3.55
C CYS A 169 -3.23 16.42 -4.05
N PRO A 170 -2.03 16.17 -4.61
CA PRO A 170 -1.68 14.83 -5.06
C PRO A 170 -1.70 13.81 -3.91
N MET A 171 -2.02 12.56 -4.23
CA MET A 171 -1.97 11.45 -3.27
C MET A 171 -0.78 10.55 -3.57
N LEU A 172 0.19 10.50 -2.66
CA LEU A 172 1.42 9.74 -2.83
C LEU A 172 1.16 8.22 -2.74
N PRO A 173 2.02 7.40 -3.37
CA PRO A 173 1.99 5.94 -3.21
C PRO A 173 2.09 5.52 -1.74
N LEU A 174 1.21 4.61 -1.34
CA LEU A 174 1.08 4.12 0.03
C LEU A 174 1.58 2.68 0.12
N THR A 175 2.44 2.38 1.09
CA THR A 175 2.73 0.96 1.40
C THR A 175 1.54 0.28 2.00
N MET A 176 1.28 -0.92 1.49
CA MET A 176 0.30 -1.83 2.04
C MET A 176 1.02 -2.95 2.77
N HIS A 177 0.60 -3.21 3.99
CA HIS A 177 0.98 -4.39 4.76
C HIS A 177 0.07 -5.55 4.37
N PRO A 178 0.65 -6.66 3.86
CA PRO A 178 -0.11 -7.78 3.37
C PRO A 178 -0.82 -8.54 4.49
N ALA A 179 -1.89 -9.25 4.12
CA ALA A 179 -2.39 -10.38 4.90
C ALA A 179 -1.69 -11.67 4.44
N PHE A 180 -1.52 -12.64 5.33
CA PHE A 180 -0.88 -13.92 5.00
C PHE A 180 -1.85 -15.08 5.17
N ARG A 181 -1.70 -16.12 4.33
CA ARG A 181 -2.36 -17.42 4.57
C ARG A 181 -1.31 -18.52 4.71
N GLY A 182 -1.24 -19.08 5.92
CA GLY A 182 -0.33 -20.16 6.28
C GLY A 182 -1.00 -21.42 6.81
N GLY A 183 -0.17 -22.36 7.22
CA GLY A 183 -0.53 -23.59 7.92
C GLY A 183 -1.53 -24.43 7.13
N LYS A 184 -2.69 -24.69 7.74
CA LYS A 184 -3.72 -25.56 7.15
C LYS A 184 -4.40 -24.98 5.91
N LEU A 185 -4.39 -23.66 5.74
CA LEU A 185 -5.00 -23.02 4.57
C LEU A 185 -4.16 -23.22 3.32
N THR A 186 -2.84 -23.24 3.49
CA THR A 186 -1.85 -23.41 2.42
C THR A 186 -0.84 -24.50 2.81
N PRO A 187 -1.28 -25.77 2.92
CA PRO A 187 -0.41 -26.87 3.35
C PRO A 187 0.74 -27.14 2.38
N TRP A 188 0.62 -26.63 1.15
CA TRP A 188 1.61 -26.66 0.08
C TRP A 188 2.65 -25.52 0.17
N GLY A 189 2.47 -24.58 1.11
CA GLY A 189 3.27 -23.37 1.23
C GLY A 189 4.71 -23.64 1.62
N GLY A 190 5.59 -22.68 1.32
CA GLY A 190 7.01 -22.73 1.67
C GLY A 190 7.43 -21.73 2.74
N GLU A 191 8.70 -21.34 2.66
CA GLU A 191 9.33 -20.33 3.50
C GLU A 191 9.93 -19.15 2.72
N LYS A 192 9.92 -19.17 1.37
CA LYS A 192 10.59 -18.18 0.51
C LYS A 192 10.02 -16.78 0.72
N LEU A 193 8.72 -16.64 1.01
CA LEU A 193 8.13 -15.35 1.38
C LEU A 193 8.88 -14.71 2.56
N ARG A 194 9.25 -15.49 3.57
CA ARG A 194 10.01 -15.03 4.74
C ARG A 194 11.49 -14.88 4.42
N THR A 195 12.12 -15.89 3.82
CA THR A 195 13.58 -15.99 3.72
C THR A 195 14.17 -15.24 2.51
N VAL A 196 13.41 -15.09 1.43
CA VAL A 196 13.84 -14.40 0.20
C VAL A 196 13.26 -12.99 0.12
N TYR A 197 11.99 -12.81 0.50
CA TYR A 197 11.28 -11.53 0.39
C TYR A 197 11.12 -10.79 1.73
N GLY A 198 11.67 -11.31 2.82
CA GLY A 198 11.72 -10.63 4.12
C GLY A 198 10.35 -10.36 4.74
N LYS A 199 9.29 -11.07 4.32
CA LYS A 199 7.94 -10.83 4.81
C LYS A 199 7.85 -11.16 6.31
N PRO A 200 7.16 -10.33 7.13
CA PRO A 200 7.03 -10.52 8.58
C PRO A 200 6.05 -11.65 8.94
N ILE A 201 6.35 -12.86 8.48
CA ILE A 201 5.52 -14.05 8.62
C ILE A 201 5.87 -14.78 9.91
N ALA A 202 4.86 -15.03 10.75
CA ALA A 202 4.98 -15.81 11.97
C ALA A 202 4.67 -17.31 11.79
N GLU A 203 3.70 -17.64 10.93
CA GLU A 203 3.24 -19.02 10.69
C GLU A 203 3.99 -19.70 9.55
N VAL A 204 4.44 -20.94 9.74
CA VAL A 204 5.12 -21.74 8.72
C VAL A 204 4.44 -23.11 8.61
N PRO A 205 4.16 -23.63 7.41
CA PRO A 205 4.39 -23.01 6.10
C PRO A 205 3.49 -21.80 5.84
N THR A 206 3.89 -20.90 4.93
CA THR A 206 3.02 -19.85 4.39
C THR A 206 3.08 -19.83 2.87
N GLY A 207 1.94 -20.08 2.23
CA GLY A 207 1.84 -20.16 0.77
C GLY A 207 1.43 -18.87 0.08
N GLU A 208 0.69 -17.97 0.74
CA GLU A 208 0.17 -16.74 0.12
C GLU A 208 0.49 -15.50 0.96
N SER A 209 0.94 -14.45 0.27
CA SER A 209 0.99 -13.07 0.78
C SER A 209 0.08 -12.20 -0.07
N LEU A 210 -0.99 -11.67 0.51
CA LEU A 210 -2.00 -10.85 -0.17
C LEU A 210 -1.62 -9.39 -0.02
N GLU A 211 -0.88 -8.89 -1.01
CA GLU A 211 -0.19 -7.59 -1.02
C GLU A 211 -1.15 -6.40 -1.09
N VAL A 212 -2.14 -6.49 -1.98
CA VAL A 212 -3.19 -5.47 -2.13
C VAL A 212 -4.52 -6.21 -2.21
N SER A 213 -5.29 -6.15 -1.13
CA SER A 213 -6.46 -7.00 -0.94
C SER A 213 -7.59 -6.26 -0.24
N CYS A 214 -8.79 -6.44 -0.79
CA CYS A 214 -10.06 -6.08 -0.15
C CYS A 214 -10.89 -7.33 0.23
N ILE A 215 -10.28 -8.52 0.18
CA ILE A 215 -10.97 -9.77 0.54
C ILE A 215 -11.30 -9.74 2.04
N PRO A 216 -12.58 -9.92 2.45
CA PRO A 216 -12.97 -9.88 3.84
C PRO A 216 -12.15 -10.80 4.74
N GLY A 217 -11.59 -10.26 5.82
CA GLY A 217 -10.72 -10.98 6.76
C GLY A 217 -9.28 -11.16 6.30
N LEU A 218 -8.95 -10.71 5.09
CA LEU A 218 -7.62 -10.77 4.49
C LEU A 218 -7.29 -9.46 3.78
N GLU A 219 -7.80 -8.35 4.33
CA GLU A 219 -7.56 -7.02 3.78
C GLU A 219 -6.14 -6.58 4.11
N SER A 220 -5.46 -5.98 3.13
CA SER A 220 -4.19 -5.29 3.37
C SER A 220 -4.41 -3.98 4.14
N THR A 221 -3.43 -3.53 4.92
CA THR A 221 -3.54 -2.34 5.80
C THR A 221 -2.43 -1.32 5.57
N ASP A 222 -2.64 -0.05 5.94
CA ASP A 222 -1.54 0.93 6.01
C ASP A 222 -0.73 0.82 7.31
N ASP A 223 0.31 1.65 7.50
CA ASP A 223 1.14 1.64 8.73
C ASP A 223 0.37 1.90 10.03
N THR A 224 -0.84 2.43 9.93
CA THR A 224 -1.71 2.69 11.08
C THR A 224 -2.73 1.57 11.32
N GLY A 225 -2.69 0.52 10.50
CA GLY A 225 -3.61 -0.61 10.57
C GLY A 225 -4.96 -0.36 9.91
N VAL A 226 -5.15 0.74 9.17
CA VAL A 226 -6.40 1.01 8.46
C VAL A 226 -6.48 0.13 7.22
N LYS A 227 -7.58 -0.61 7.08
CA LYS A 227 -7.78 -1.54 5.96
C LYS A 227 -8.00 -0.81 4.64
N LEU A 228 -7.59 -1.44 3.54
CA LEU A 228 -7.74 -0.88 2.19
C LEU A 228 -9.18 -0.47 1.84
N PRO A 229 -10.24 -1.26 2.13
CA PRO A 229 -11.63 -0.83 1.90
C PRO A 229 -11.99 0.47 2.63
N ASP A 230 -11.50 0.67 3.85
CA ASP A 230 -11.76 1.86 4.66
C ASP A 230 -11.03 3.09 4.08
N LEU A 231 -9.81 2.91 3.57
CA LEU A 231 -9.08 3.95 2.84
C LEU A 231 -9.83 4.36 1.56
N ILE A 232 -10.35 3.38 0.80
CA ILE A 232 -11.15 3.63 -0.41
C ILE A 232 -12.42 4.41 -0.05
N ALA A 233 -13.16 3.98 0.97
CA ALA A 233 -14.37 4.67 1.42
C ALA A 233 -14.08 6.10 1.89
N ARG A 234 -12.95 6.31 2.58
CA ARG A 234 -12.55 7.61 3.12
C ARG A 234 -12.14 8.61 2.03
N TYR A 235 -11.38 8.17 1.03
CA TYR A 235 -10.76 9.07 0.05
C TYR A 235 -11.42 9.05 -1.34
N GLY A 236 -12.31 8.09 -1.57
CA GLY A 236 -13.15 8.01 -2.74
C GLY A 236 -12.37 8.02 -4.05
N ALA A 237 -12.87 8.76 -5.05
CA ALA A 237 -12.38 8.69 -6.42
C ALA A 237 -10.94 9.17 -6.59
N ARG A 238 -10.41 9.99 -5.68
CA ARG A 238 -9.00 10.41 -5.72
C ARG A 238 -8.05 9.28 -5.34
N PHE A 239 -8.55 8.27 -4.63
CA PHE A 239 -7.79 7.11 -4.21
C PHE A 239 -7.96 5.95 -5.19
N ALA A 240 -9.20 5.58 -5.51
CA ALA A 240 -9.51 4.37 -6.30
C ALA A 240 -10.16 4.63 -7.68
N GLY A 241 -10.30 5.88 -8.11
CA GLY A 241 -10.99 6.20 -9.37
C GLY A 241 -12.47 5.79 -9.33
N LYS A 242 -12.95 5.12 -10.39
CA LYS A 242 -14.34 4.64 -10.47
C LYS A 242 -14.68 3.63 -9.36
N TYR A 243 -13.70 2.85 -8.92
CA TYR A 243 -13.86 1.82 -7.87
C TYR A 243 -14.04 2.38 -6.47
N ALA A 244 -14.10 3.70 -6.31
CA ALA A 244 -14.58 4.33 -5.09
C ALA A 244 -16.06 4.02 -4.78
N LYS A 245 -16.84 3.63 -5.79
CA LYS A 245 -18.28 3.35 -5.67
C LYS A 245 -18.68 2.00 -6.26
N GLU A 246 -17.72 1.18 -6.64
CA GLU A 246 -17.91 -0.14 -7.22
C GLU A 246 -17.15 -1.18 -6.39
N THR A 247 -17.43 -2.47 -6.64
CA THR A 247 -16.64 -3.55 -6.06
C THR A 247 -15.17 -3.39 -6.45
N PHE A 248 -14.27 -3.48 -5.46
CA PHE A 248 -12.84 -3.41 -5.74
C PHE A 248 -12.44 -4.56 -6.68
N PRO A 249 -11.76 -4.29 -7.81
CA PRO A 249 -11.75 -5.21 -8.93
C PRO A 249 -10.67 -6.28 -8.85
N LEU A 250 -9.58 -6.03 -8.12
CA LEU A 250 -8.36 -6.82 -8.22
C LEU A 250 -7.85 -7.28 -6.85
N LEU A 251 -7.09 -8.37 -6.88
CA LEU A 251 -6.31 -8.88 -5.76
C LEU A 251 -4.90 -9.17 -6.27
N LEU A 252 -3.91 -8.65 -5.55
CA LEU A 252 -2.50 -8.93 -5.82
C LEU A 252 -1.92 -9.86 -4.76
N LYS A 253 -1.19 -10.90 -5.18
CA LYS A 253 -0.49 -11.82 -4.27
C LYS A 253 0.92 -12.15 -4.72
N PHE A 254 1.71 -12.58 -3.73
CA PHE A 254 2.80 -13.52 -3.96
C PHE A 254 2.38 -14.93 -3.51
N ILE A 255 2.78 -15.92 -4.29
CA ILE A 255 2.56 -17.34 -4.00
C ILE A 255 3.88 -18.08 -3.92
N ASP A 256 4.11 -18.81 -2.82
CA ASP A 256 5.25 -19.71 -2.62
C ASP A 256 4.77 -21.16 -2.57
N ALA A 257 4.82 -21.84 -3.72
CA ALA A 257 4.38 -23.22 -3.87
C ALA A 257 5.55 -24.18 -3.58
N ALA A 258 5.81 -24.53 -2.33
CA ALA A 258 6.81 -25.54 -2.01
C ALA A 258 6.40 -26.94 -2.51
N GLU A 259 5.10 -27.24 -2.47
CA GLU A 259 4.50 -28.40 -3.12
C GLU A 259 3.51 -27.97 -4.20
N SER A 260 3.11 -28.92 -5.06
CA SER A 260 2.09 -28.65 -6.07
C SER A 260 0.77 -28.23 -5.41
N LEU A 261 0.20 -27.16 -5.95
CA LEU A 261 -1.18 -26.79 -5.68
C LEU A 261 -2.10 -27.74 -6.43
N SER A 262 -3.35 -27.80 -5.99
CA SER A 262 -4.37 -28.59 -6.66
C SER A 262 -4.61 -28.17 -8.10
N VAL A 263 -5.08 -29.12 -8.89
CA VAL A 263 -5.68 -28.86 -10.20
C VAL A 263 -7.04 -28.21 -9.99
N GLN A 264 -7.21 -27.03 -10.57
CA GLN A 264 -8.37 -26.18 -10.33
C GLN A 264 -8.79 -25.42 -11.58
N VAL A 265 -9.99 -24.85 -11.53
CA VAL A 265 -10.57 -23.98 -12.55
C VAL A 265 -11.41 -22.89 -11.88
N HIS A 266 -11.57 -21.78 -12.59
CA HIS A 266 -12.21 -20.58 -12.08
C HIS A 266 -13.37 -20.16 -12.97
N PRO A 267 -14.52 -19.74 -12.40
CA PRO A 267 -15.65 -19.23 -13.17
C PRO A 267 -15.42 -17.82 -13.69
N ASP A 268 -16.21 -17.44 -14.69
CA ASP A 268 -16.38 -16.05 -15.10
C ASP A 268 -17.32 -15.29 -14.16
N ASP A 269 -17.51 -13.99 -14.39
CA ASP A 269 -18.39 -13.15 -13.55
C ASP A 269 -19.85 -13.59 -13.58
N ALA A 270 -20.34 -14.09 -14.72
CA ALA A 270 -21.73 -14.50 -14.86
C ALA A 270 -22.03 -15.75 -14.04
N TYR A 271 -21.18 -16.78 -14.14
CA TYR A 271 -21.34 -18.02 -13.39
C TYR A 271 -21.09 -17.78 -11.89
N ALA A 272 -20.05 -17.03 -11.52
CA ALA A 272 -19.78 -16.70 -10.12
C ALA A 272 -20.92 -15.87 -9.50
N GLY A 273 -21.45 -14.90 -10.24
CA GLY A 273 -22.58 -14.09 -9.80
C GLY A 273 -23.81 -14.94 -9.48
N ALA A 274 -24.12 -15.92 -10.33
CA ALA A 274 -25.27 -16.81 -10.18
C ALA A 274 -25.07 -17.89 -9.10
N ASN A 275 -23.85 -18.41 -8.92
CA ASN A 275 -23.60 -19.63 -8.13
C ASN A 275 -22.82 -19.40 -6.82
N GLU A 276 -22.25 -18.21 -6.61
CA GLU A 276 -21.34 -17.89 -5.49
C GLU A 276 -21.75 -16.62 -4.75
N ASN A 277 -23.06 -16.37 -4.64
CA ASN A 277 -23.64 -15.24 -3.91
C ASN A 277 -23.20 -13.86 -4.43
N GLY A 278 -23.17 -13.69 -5.76
CA GLY A 278 -22.82 -12.40 -6.36
C GLY A 278 -21.33 -12.08 -6.36
N LYS A 279 -20.45 -13.05 -6.06
CA LYS A 279 -19.00 -12.88 -6.16
C LYS A 279 -18.56 -12.62 -7.60
N LEU A 280 -17.42 -11.95 -7.74
CA LEU A 280 -16.72 -11.82 -9.02
C LEU A 280 -16.21 -13.19 -9.49
N GLY A 281 -16.08 -13.32 -10.81
CA GLY A 281 -15.29 -14.37 -11.43
C GLY A 281 -13.81 -14.25 -11.07
N LYS A 282 -13.00 -15.17 -11.60
CA LYS A 282 -11.57 -15.21 -11.27
C LYS A 282 -10.73 -15.51 -12.51
N THR A 283 -10.58 -14.49 -13.34
CA THR A 283 -9.46 -14.38 -14.29
C THR A 283 -8.21 -13.90 -13.56
N GLU A 284 -7.07 -14.52 -13.87
CA GLU A 284 -5.79 -14.23 -13.23
C GLU A 284 -4.61 -14.26 -14.21
N ALA A 285 -3.46 -13.83 -13.72
CA ALA A 285 -2.19 -13.93 -14.43
C ALA A 285 -1.06 -14.16 -13.44
N TRP A 286 -0.10 -14.98 -13.84
CA TRP A 286 1.07 -15.32 -13.05
C TRP A 286 2.33 -14.84 -13.74
N LEU A 287 3.16 -14.10 -13.02
CA LEU A 287 4.55 -13.84 -13.39
C LEU A 287 5.44 -14.74 -12.54
N ILE A 288 6.18 -15.64 -13.19
CA ILE A 288 7.09 -16.56 -12.52
C ILE A 288 8.31 -15.79 -12.01
N LEU A 289 8.54 -15.83 -10.70
CA LEU A 289 9.64 -15.10 -10.06
C LEU A 289 10.84 -16.02 -9.76
N ASP A 290 10.55 -17.27 -9.41
CA ASP A 290 11.56 -18.31 -9.18
C ASP A 290 10.96 -19.67 -9.55
N ALA A 291 11.74 -20.49 -10.23
CA ALA A 291 11.32 -21.82 -10.68
C ALA A 291 12.57 -22.69 -10.87
N PRO A 292 12.70 -23.82 -10.16
CA PRO A 292 13.72 -24.82 -10.43
C PRO A 292 13.75 -25.28 -11.90
N GLU A 293 14.89 -25.78 -12.36
CA GLU A 293 14.99 -26.38 -13.69
C GLU A 293 14.01 -27.55 -13.84
N GLY A 294 13.24 -27.56 -14.93
CA GLY A 294 12.19 -28.54 -15.17
C GLY A 294 10.88 -28.29 -14.43
N SER A 295 10.71 -27.12 -13.79
CA SER A 295 9.42 -26.71 -13.21
C SER A 295 8.33 -26.62 -14.27
N GLN A 296 7.17 -27.15 -13.92
CA GLN A 296 6.00 -27.21 -14.80
C GLN A 296 4.76 -26.62 -14.15
N LEU A 297 3.89 -26.05 -14.97
CA LEU A 297 2.51 -25.74 -14.61
C LEU A 297 1.58 -26.76 -15.26
N VAL A 298 0.45 -27.05 -14.63
CA VAL A 298 -0.73 -27.48 -15.39
C VAL A 298 -1.35 -26.22 -15.98
N TYR A 299 -1.54 -26.21 -17.30
CA TYR A 299 -2.01 -25.03 -18.04
C TYR A 299 -2.85 -25.47 -19.25
N GLY A 300 -4.11 -25.78 -18.96
CA GLY A 300 -5.09 -26.36 -19.87
C GLY A 300 -5.21 -27.89 -19.75
N ILE A 301 -6.03 -28.44 -20.63
CA ILE A 301 -6.28 -29.87 -20.80
C ILE A 301 -5.71 -30.29 -22.16
N LYS A 302 -5.37 -31.57 -22.32
CA LYS A 302 -4.93 -32.12 -23.61
C LYS A 302 -6.05 -32.05 -24.64
N ASN A 303 -5.73 -31.54 -25.82
CA ASN A 303 -6.64 -31.46 -26.96
C ASN A 303 -7.34 -32.79 -27.25
N GLY A 304 -8.64 -32.72 -27.53
CA GLY A 304 -9.48 -33.88 -27.82
C GLY A 304 -10.12 -34.53 -26.57
N THR A 305 -9.76 -34.11 -25.36
CA THR A 305 -10.45 -34.53 -24.14
C THR A 305 -11.86 -33.96 -24.12
N ASN A 306 -12.86 -34.77 -23.78
CA ASN A 306 -14.24 -34.31 -23.56
C ASN A 306 -14.64 -34.30 -22.08
N LEU A 307 -15.75 -33.63 -21.74
CA LEU A 307 -16.22 -33.50 -20.36
C LEU A 307 -16.55 -34.85 -19.70
N ALA A 308 -16.98 -35.87 -20.46
CA ALA A 308 -17.30 -37.18 -19.90
C ALA A 308 -16.00 -37.92 -19.49
N GLU A 309 -14.98 -37.90 -20.35
CA GLU A 309 -13.65 -38.43 -20.03
C GLU A 309 -13.04 -37.72 -18.83
N LEU A 310 -13.12 -36.38 -18.80
CA LEU A 310 -12.61 -35.57 -17.70
C LEU A 310 -13.31 -35.92 -16.38
N ARG A 311 -14.64 -36.03 -16.39
CA ARG A 311 -15.44 -36.45 -15.22
C ARG A 311 -14.98 -37.82 -14.71
N THR A 312 -14.95 -38.82 -15.58
CA THR A 312 -14.55 -40.19 -15.21
C THR A 312 -13.13 -40.21 -14.63
N ALA A 313 -12.20 -39.44 -15.21
CA ALA A 313 -10.83 -39.38 -14.72
C ALA A 313 -10.72 -38.68 -13.34
N CYS A 314 -11.51 -37.62 -13.10
CA CYS A 314 -11.56 -36.94 -11.81
C CYS A 314 -12.14 -37.84 -10.71
N GLU A 315 -13.21 -38.58 -11.01
CA GLU A 315 -13.82 -39.55 -10.09
C GLU A 315 -12.86 -40.72 -9.77
N ALA A 316 -11.96 -41.05 -10.69
CA ALA A 316 -10.90 -42.03 -10.51
C ALA A 316 -9.63 -41.47 -9.83
N GLY A 317 -9.60 -40.19 -9.44
CA GLY A 317 -8.46 -39.55 -8.76
C GLY A 317 -7.28 -39.25 -9.69
N ALA A 318 -6.12 -39.85 -9.44
CA ALA A 318 -4.87 -39.58 -10.17
C ALA A 318 -4.96 -39.79 -11.69
N ALA A 319 -5.97 -40.50 -12.19
CA ALA A 319 -6.20 -40.68 -13.62
C ALA A 319 -6.38 -39.33 -14.36
N VAL A 320 -6.87 -38.28 -13.70
CA VAL A 320 -7.02 -36.94 -14.28
C VAL A 320 -5.70 -36.37 -14.79
N GLU A 321 -4.57 -36.71 -14.17
CA GLU A 321 -3.25 -36.21 -14.55
C GLU A 321 -2.90 -36.54 -16.01
N ASN A 322 -3.41 -37.67 -16.51
CA ASN A 322 -3.19 -38.11 -17.89
C ASN A 322 -3.88 -37.20 -18.92
N LEU A 323 -4.85 -36.40 -18.49
CA LEU A 323 -5.59 -35.48 -19.34
C LEU A 323 -5.06 -34.04 -19.25
N LEU A 324 -4.17 -33.74 -18.31
CA LEU A 324 -3.67 -32.37 -18.10
C LEU A 324 -2.60 -32.00 -19.12
N ARG A 325 -2.66 -30.77 -19.62
CA ARG A 325 -1.56 -30.16 -20.39
C ARG A 325 -0.56 -29.57 -19.40
N LYS A 326 0.68 -30.05 -19.44
CA LYS A 326 1.79 -29.52 -18.66
C LYS A 326 2.68 -28.66 -19.55
N VAL A 327 3.08 -27.50 -19.06
CA VAL A 327 4.00 -26.58 -19.74
C VAL A 327 5.19 -26.29 -18.85
N ASP A 328 6.39 -26.27 -19.43
CA ASP A 328 7.59 -25.85 -18.72
C ASP A 328 7.58 -24.33 -18.54
N VAL A 329 8.08 -23.87 -17.40
CA VAL A 329 8.19 -22.44 -17.09
C VAL A 329 9.53 -22.10 -16.47
N LYS A 330 9.95 -20.85 -16.63
CA LYS A 330 11.16 -20.28 -16.02
C LYS A 330 10.90 -18.88 -15.47
N PRO A 331 11.79 -18.33 -14.62
CA PRO A 331 11.67 -16.96 -14.14
C PRO A 331 11.53 -15.95 -15.29
N GLY A 332 10.59 -15.03 -15.15
CA GLY A 332 10.23 -14.04 -16.17
C GLY A 332 9.11 -14.48 -17.12
N ASP A 333 8.69 -15.74 -17.13
CA ASP A 333 7.52 -16.13 -17.91
C ASP A 333 6.23 -15.56 -17.28
N VAL A 334 5.30 -15.14 -18.14
CA VAL A 334 3.99 -14.61 -17.78
C VAL A 334 2.92 -15.53 -18.37
N CYS A 335 2.10 -16.13 -17.50
CA CYS A 335 0.98 -16.99 -17.88
C CYS A 335 -0.33 -16.23 -17.67
N PHE A 336 -1.18 -16.12 -18.68
CA PHE A 336 -2.53 -15.58 -18.53
C PHE A 336 -3.54 -16.70 -18.30
N ILE A 337 -4.32 -16.64 -17.24
CA ILE A 337 -5.26 -17.68 -16.83
C ILE A 337 -6.67 -17.08 -16.91
N PRO A 338 -7.34 -17.14 -18.08
CA PRO A 338 -8.73 -16.74 -18.20
C PRO A 338 -9.63 -17.67 -17.38
N ALA A 339 -10.80 -17.17 -17.01
CA ALA A 339 -11.87 -18.03 -16.50
C ALA A 339 -12.09 -19.24 -17.42
N GLY A 340 -12.26 -20.42 -16.81
CA GLY A 340 -12.40 -21.71 -17.49
C GLY A 340 -11.09 -22.44 -17.81
N CYS A 341 -9.93 -21.79 -17.72
CA CYS A 341 -8.65 -22.46 -17.87
C CYS A 341 -8.40 -23.43 -16.69
N VAL A 342 -8.20 -24.71 -16.97
CA VAL A 342 -7.76 -25.69 -15.94
C VAL A 342 -6.27 -25.51 -15.68
N HIS A 343 -5.89 -25.27 -14.42
CA HIS A 343 -4.52 -24.93 -14.08
C HIS A 343 -4.10 -25.45 -12.70
N ALA A 344 -2.78 -25.51 -12.48
CA ALA A 344 -2.17 -25.80 -11.19
C ALA A 344 -0.73 -25.27 -11.16
N ILE A 345 -0.33 -24.69 -10.03
CA ILE A 345 1.05 -24.29 -9.79
C ILE A 345 1.85 -25.53 -9.35
N GLY A 346 2.93 -25.83 -10.07
CA GLY A 346 3.84 -26.93 -9.74
C GLY A 346 4.73 -26.63 -8.54
N ALA A 347 5.23 -27.70 -7.91
CA ALA A 347 6.12 -27.62 -6.76
C ALA A 347 7.42 -26.82 -7.05
N GLY A 348 7.87 -26.09 -6.05
CA GLY A 348 9.06 -25.25 -6.05
C GLY A 348 8.88 -23.85 -6.64
N ILE A 349 7.75 -23.55 -7.29
CA ILE A 349 7.52 -22.29 -8.01
C ILE A 349 7.14 -21.16 -7.05
N MET A 350 7.78 -20.01 -7.23
CA MET A 350 7.41 -18.73 -6.64
C MET A 350 6.85 -17.82 -7.72
N LEU A 351 5.70 -17.19 -7.48
CA LEU A 351 5.09 -16.30 -8.47
C LEU A 351 4.43 -15.06 -7.87
N TYR A 352 4.29 -14.05 -8.72
CA TYR A 352 3.44 -12.88 -8.55
C TYR A 352 2.10 -13.16 -9.26
N GLU A 353 0.99 -13.07 -8.54
CA GLU A 353 -0.35 -13.32 -9.07
C GLU A 353 -1.18 -12.04 -9.03
N ILE A 354 -1.62 -11.58 -10.19
CA ILE A 354 -2.67 -10.56 -10.31
C ILE A 354 -3.96 -11.25 -10.75
N GLN A 355 -5.05 -10.98 -10.04
CA GLN A 355 -6.34 -11.60 -10.34
C GLN A 355 -7.49 -10.63 -10.10
N GLN A 356 -8.68 -10.96 -10.60
CA GLN A 356 -9.92 -10.36 -10.10
C GLN A 356 -10.03 -10.57 -8.58
N SER A 357 -10.69 -9.66 -7.85
CA SER A 357 -10.85 -9.73 -6.39
C SER A 357 -11.85 -10.82 -5.96
N SER A 358 -11.49 -12.08 -6.18
CA SER A 358 -12.31 -13.27 -5.91
C SER A 358 -11.49 -14.40 -5.30
N ASP A 359 -12.10 -15.16 -4.40
CA ASP A 359 -11.54 -16.36 -3.78
C ASP A 359 -12.28 -17.64 -4.24
N VAL A 360 -13.10 -17.55 -5.29
CA VAL A 360 -13.83 -18.70 -5.84
C VAL A 360 -12.86 -19.64 -6.55
N THR A 361 -12.91 -20.92 -6.21
CA THR A 361 -12.02 -21.95 -6.78
C THR A 361 -12.72 -23.29 -6.81
N TYR A 362 -12.83 -23.89 -8.00
CA TYR A 362 -13.34 -25.25 -8.17
C TYR A 362 -12.18 -26.19 -8.41
N ARG A 363 -12.17 -27.30 -7.67
CA ARG A 363 -11.02 -28.20 -7.60
C ARG A 363 -11.36 -29.52 -8.28
N PHE A 364 -10.51 -29.93 -9.21
CA PHE A 364 -10.55 -31.24 -9.87
C PHE A 364 -9.84 -32.31 -9.05
N TYR A 365 -8.64 -32.00 -8.58
CA TYR A 365 -7.77 -32.97 -7.94
C TYR A 365 -6.74 -32.32 -7.02
N ASP A 366 -6.39 -33.01 -5.94
CA ASP A 366 -5.50 -32.50 -4.91
C ASP A 366 -4.35 -33.45 -4.56
N TRP A 367 -3.90 -34.25 -5.52
CA TRP A 367 -2.74 -35.15 -5.32
C TRP A 367 -2.95 -36.15 -4.18
N ASP A 368 -4.21 -36.52 -3.93
CA ASP A 368 -4.63 -37.36 -2.81
C ASP A 368 -4.13 -36.88 -1.42
N ARG A 369 -3.80 -35.59 -1.29
CA ARG A 369 -3.32 -34.98 -0.04
C ARG A 369 -4.39 -35.10 1.05
N VAL A 370 -3.94 -35.42 2.26
CA VAL A 370 -4.79 -35.51 3.46
C VAL A 370 -4.30 -34.57 4.55
N ASP A 371 -5.22 -34.08 5.38
CA ASP A 371 -4.90 -33.33 6.58
C ASP A 371 -4.34 -34.26 7.68
N LYS A 372 -3.96 -33.67 8.82
CA LYS A 372 -3.45 -34.40 10.00
C LYS A 372 -4.41 -35.46 10.57
N ASN A 373 -5.69 -35.40 10.20
CA ASN A 373 -6.72 -36.34 10.63
C ASN A 373 -7.06 -37.36 9.54
N GLY A 374 -6.38 -37.34 8.39
CA GLY A 374 -6.64 -38.22 7.26
C GLY A 374 -7.76 -37.75 6.32
N ASN A 375 -8.29 -36.53 6.48
CA ASN A 375 -9.36 -36.02 5.63
C ASN A 375 -8.78 -35.41 4.35
N ARG A 376 -9.41 -35.73 3.21
CA ARG A 376 -9.13 -35.08 1.92
C ARG A 376 -9.83 -33.72 1.84
N ARG A 377 -9.27 -32.80 1.06
CA ARG A 377 -9.95 -31.55 0.72
C ARG A 377 -11.13 -31.80 -0.21
N GLU A 378 -12.12 -30.92 -0.12
CA GLU A 378 -13.29 -30.93 -0.99
C GLU A 378 -12.90 -30.74 -2.47
N LEU A 379 -13.53 -31.54 -3.33
CA LEU A 379 -13.49 -31.41 -4.78
C LEU A 379 -14.83 -30.87 -5.26
N HIS A 380 -14.82 -30.08 -6.33
CA HIS A 380 -16.00 -29.38 -6.85
C HIS A 380 -16.29 -29.83 -8.28
N ILE A 381 -16.29 -31.14 -8.54
CA ILE A 381 -16.25 -31.71 -9.90
C ILE A 381 -17.36 -31.15 -10.79
N ASP A 382 -18.60 -31.11 -10.33
CA ASP A 382 -19.72 -30.61 -11.15
C ASP A 382 -19.53 -29.15 -11.54
N LYS A 383 -19.30 -28.26 -10.57
CA LYS A 383 -19.04 -26.84 -10.82
C LYS A 383 -17.79 -26.61 -11.66
N ALA A 384 -16.74 -27.43 -11.48
CA ALA A 384 -15.52 -27.35 -12.25
C ALA A 384 -15.78 -27.67 -13.73
N LEU A 385 -16.54 -28.73 -14.01
CA LEU A 385 -16.91 -29.14 -15.37
C LEU A 385 -17.81 -28.11 -16.05
N ASP A 386 -18.74 -27.49 -15.32
CA ASP A 386 -19.64 -26.47 -15.86
C ASP A 386 -18.91 -25.27 -16.48
N VAL A 387 -17.74 -24.92 -15.96
CA VAL A 387 -17.00 -23.72 -16.34
C VAL A 387 -15.75 -23.99 -17.16
N THR A 388 -15.41 -25.26 -17.40
CA THR A 388 -14.15 -25.63 -18.06
C THR A 388 -14.15 -25.28 -19.54
N ASP A 389 -13.09 -24.59 -19.95
CA ASP A 389 -12.73 -24.42 -21.36
C ASP A 389 -11.82 -25.58 -21.79
N LEU A 390 -12.33 -26.43 -22.69
CA LEU A 390 -11.61 -27.58 -23.24
C LEU A 390 -10.64 -27.19 -24.38
N GLU A 391 -10.73 -25.98 -24.92
CA GLU A 391 -9.99 -25.54 -26.10
C GLU A 391 -8.84 -24.56 -25.76
N PHE A 392 -8.66 -24.25 -24.47
CA PHE A 392 -7.61 -23.36 -24.00
C PHE A 392 -6.20 -23.89 -24.33
N THR A 393 -5.40 -23.10 -25.05
CA THR A 393 -4.10 -23.55 -25.59
C THR A 393 -2.99 -22.49 -25.57
N LEU A 394 -3.10 -21.43 -24.76
CA LEU A 394 -2.03 -20.40 -24.70
C LEU A 394 -0.71 -20.97 -24.18
N ASP A 395 0.39 -20.38 -24.63
CA ASP A 395 1.74 -20.62 -24.12
C ASP A 395 2.19 -19.46 -23.20
N PRO A 396 3.12 -19.72 -22.26
CA PRO A 396 3.71 -18.65 -21.46
C PRO A 396 4.36 -17.55 -22.33
N ILE A 397 4.14 -16.30 -21.94
CA ILE A 397 4.68 -15.12 -22.61
C ILE A 397 6.00 -14.75 -21.91
N PRO A 398 7.15 -14.72 -22.60
CA PRO A 398 8.39 -14.31 -21.98
C PRO A 398 8.37 -12.81 -21.65
N ALA A 399 8.87 -12.43 -20.47
CA ALA A 399 9.10 -11.03 -20.13
C ALA A 399 10.07 -10.39 -21.14
N GLY A 400 9.68 -9.24 -21.68
CA GLY A 400 10.53 -8.43 -22.55
C GLY A 400 11.57 -7.62 -21.79
N ASP A 401 12.65 -7.25 -22.47
CA ASP A 401 13.74 -6.42 -21.94
C ASP A 401 13.58 -4.92 -22.22
N ALA A 402 12.45 -4.52 -22.82
CA ALA A 402 12.16 -3.10 -23.07
C ALA A 402 12.11 -2.32 -21.74
N PRO A 403 12.54 -1.05 -21.71
CA PRO A 403 12.51 -0.24 -20.47
C PRO A 403 11.16 -0.26 -19.75
N VAL A 404 10.07 -0.24 -20.53
CA VAL A 404 8.72 -0.53 -20.07
C VAL A 404 8.08 -1.47 -21.09
N ALA A 405 7.58 -2.62 -20.63
CA ALA A 405 6.91 -3.61 -21.46
C ALA A 405 5.51 -3.90 -20.91
N ARG A 406 4.48 -3.59 -21.68
CA ARG A 406 3.12 -4.09 -21.41
C ARG A 406 3.05 -5.55 -21.80
N VAL A 407 3.13 -6.44 -20.82
CA VAL A 407 3.10 -7.89 -21.04
C VAL A 407 1.68 -8.45 -21.08
N LEU A 408 0.71 -7.80 -20.42
CA LEU A 408 -0.69 -8.14 -20.50
C LEU A 408 -1.57 -6.89 -20.64
N ASN A 409 -2.61 -7.00 -21.45
CA ASN A 409 -3.60 -5.95 -21.65
C ASN A 409 -4.98 -6.56 -21.84
N GLU A 410 -5.49 -7.15 -20.76
CA GLU A 410 -6.69 -7.97 -20.79
C GLU A 410 -7.90 -7.21 -20.24
N THR A 411 -9.08 -7.82 -20.36
CA THR A 411 -10.38 -7.23 -20.00
C THR A 411 -10.38 -6.57 -18.63
N TYR A 412 -9.78 -7.21 -17.63
CA TYR A 412 -9.88 -6.80 -16.22
C TYR A 412 -8.67 -6.01 -15.73
N PHE A 413 -7.49 -6.28 -16.27
CA PHE A 413 -6.26 -5.69 -15.78
C PHE A 413 -5.18 -5.61 -16.85
N THR A 414 -4.22 -4.75 -16.58
CA THR A 414 -2.95 -4.65 -17.30
C THR A 414 -1.80 -5.06 -16.39
N LEU A 415 -0.73 -5.57 -16.99
CA LEU A 415 0.55 -5.81 -16.32
C LEU A 415 1.66 -5.18 -17.16
N ASP A 416 2.33 -4.20 -16.59
CA ASP A 416 3.51 -3.56 -17.14
C ASP A 416 4.75 -4.01 -16.34
N LEU A 417 5.81 -4.44 -17.02
CA LEU A 417 7.13 -4.66 -16.42
C LEU A 417 8.00 -3.44 -16.70
N ILE A 418 8.62 -2.89 -15.66
CA ILE A 418 9.47 -1.71 -15.71
C ILE A 418 10.91 -2.15 -15.43
N ASN A 419 11.73 -2.19 -16.48
CA ASN A 419 13.14 -2.53 -16.43
C ASN A 419 13.96 -1.28 -16.14
N VAL A 420 14.48 -1.15 -14.91
CA VAL A 420 15.19 0.05 -14.46
C VAL A 420 16.69 -0.15 -14.59
N ALA A 421 17.33 0.71 -15.38
CA ALA A 421 18.77 0.88 -15.46
C ALA A 421 19.07 2.37 -15.55
N GLY A 422 19.36 3.01 -14.42
CA GLY A 422 19.40 4.46 -14.30
C GLY A 422 18.05 5.01 -13.85
N GLU A 423 17.27 5.58 -14.76
CA GLU A 423 15.99 6.24 -14.48
C GLU A 423 14.91 5.75 -15.44
N GLN A 424 13.71 5.47 -14.94
CA GLN A 424 12.54 5.09 -15.75
C GLN A 424 11.25 5.68 -15.18
N ASN A 425 10.42 6.24 -16.06
CA ASN A 425 9.11 6.73 -15.67
C ASN A 425 8.15 5.57 -15.40
N VAL A 426 7.38 5.70 -14.33
CA VAL A 426 6.24 4.80 -14.08
C VAL A 426 5.10 5.19 -15.04
N PRO A 427 4.45 4.23 -15.71
CA PRO A 427 3.29 4.52 -16.55
C PRO A 427 2.19 5.29 -15.81
N ALA A 428 1.42 6.07 -16.56
CA ALA A 428 0.33 6.88 -16.01
C ALA A 428 -0.76 6.01 -15.39
N ILE A 429 -1.28 6.44 -14.24
CA ILE A 429 -2.29 5.74 -13.46
C ILE A 429 -3.69 6.16 -13.93
N ASN A 430 -4.53 5.19 -14.29
CA ASN A 430 -5.91 5.45 -14.77
C ASN A 430 -6.96 5.44 -13.65
N HIS A 431 -6.85 4.52 -12.69
CA HIS A 431 -7.79 4.37 -11.57
C HIS A 431 -7.06 4.19 -10.25
N PHE A 432 -6.17 3.20 -10.20
CA PHE A 432 -5.13 3.03 -9.18
C PHE A 432 -4.08 2.09 -9.78
N GLY A 433 -2.91 2.03 -9.16
CA GLY A 433 -1.86 1.08 -9.52
C GLY A 433 -1.43 0.25 -8.33
N MET A 434 -0.86 -0.92 -8.61
CA MET A 434 -0.20 -1.77 -7.64
C MET A 434 1.23 -1.94 -8.13
N LEU A 435 2.16 -1.18 -7.53
CA LEU A 435 3.55 -1.13 -7.93
C LEU A 435 4.38 -2.01 -7.01
N THR A 436 5.06 -3.01 -7.56
CA THR A 436 5.81 -3.99 -6.77
C THR A 436 7.24 -4.09 -7.26
N VAL A 437 8.22 -4.03 -6.36
CA VAL A 437 9.62 -4.26 -6.72
C VAL A 437 9.88 -5.76 -6.76
N LEU A 438 10.27 -6.27 -7.94
CA LEU A 438 10.52 -7.69 -8.16
C LEU A 438 11.99 -8.04 -7.96
N GLU A 439 12.89 -7.14 -8.36
CA GLU A 439 14.33 -7.32 -8.35
C GLU A 439 15.05 -6.00 -8.09
N GLY A 440 16.20 -6.09 -7.41
CA GLY A 440 17.07 -4.97 -7.11
C GLY A 440 16.55 -4.02 -6.02
N ASP A 441 17.33 -2.99 -5.78
CA ASP A 441 16.97 -1.88 -4.91
C ASP A 441 16.61 -0.69 -5.79
N LEU A 442 15.39 -0.19 -5.64
CA LEU A 442 14.87 0.91 -6.44
C LEU A 442 14.53 2.09 -5.54
N ILE A 443 14.64 3.30 -6.08
CA ILE A 443 14.17 4.51 -5.41
C ILE A 443 13.03 5.06 -6.25
N LEU A 444 11.85 5.13 -5.65
CA LEU A 444 10.70 5.81 -6.20
C LEU A 444 10.79 7.29 -5.87
N THR A 445 10.75 8.14 -6.89
CA THR A 445 10.86 9.59 -6.76
C THR A 445 9.63 10.28 -7.32
N TRP A 446 9.27 11.40 -6.69
CA TRP A 446 8.25 12.34 -7.16
C TRP A 446 8.73 13.76 -6.88
N GLN A 447 7.96 14.76 -7.30
CA GLN A 447 8.29 16.14 -6.95
C GLN A 447 8.31 16.31 -5.42
N GLY A 448 9.45 16.72 -4.86
CA GLY A 448 9.58 17.04 -3.43
C GLY A 448 9.69 15.84 -2.50
N GLY A 449 9.95 14.63 -3.01
CA GLY A 449 10.20 13.48 -2.16
C GLY A 449 10.73 12.26 -2.91
N SER A 450 11.25 11.32 -2.13
CA SER A 450 11.65 10.01 -2.63
C SER A 450 11.46 8.96 -1.56
N ARG A 451 11.47 7.70 -1.98
CA ARG A 451 11.35 6.55 -1.11
C ARG A 451 12.20 5.41 -1.66
N LYS A 452 12.98 4.78 -0.78
CA LYS A 452 13.65 3.51 -1.08
C LYS A 452 12.61 2.39 -1.05
N LEU A 453 12.67 1.53 -2.06
CA LEU A 453 11.85 0.34 -2.17
C LEU A 453 12.76 -0.88 -2.25
N VAL A 454 12.40 -1.90 -1.49
CA VAL A 454 13.14 -3.15 -1.46
C VAL A 454 12.38 -4.23 -2.21
N ARG A 455 13.10 -5.26 -2.67
CA ARG A 455 12.50 -6.44 -3.31
C ARG A 455 11.35 -7.01 -2.48
N GLY A 456 10.22 -7.28 -3.14
CA GLY A 456 9.01 -7.80 -2.53
C GLY A 456 8.10 -6.74 -1.94
N GLU A 457 8.50 -5.48 -1.88
CA GLU A 457 7.64 -4.40 -1.40
C GLU A 457 6.61 -4.02 -2.46
N SER A 458 5.34 -3.92 -2.02
CA SER A 458 4.20 -3.55 -2.85
C SER A 458 3.60 -2.23 -2.36
N LEU A 459 3.32 -1.33 -3.29
CA LEU A 459 2.66 -0.04 -3.03
C LEU A 459 1.32 0.01 -3.73
N TYR A 460 0.32 0.56 -3.03
CA TYR A 460 -0.89 1.07 -3.66
C TYR A 460 -0.62 2.48 -4.19
N VAL A 461 -0.85 2.69 -5.48
CA VAL A 461 -0.66 3.98 -6.16
C VAL A 461 -2.04 4.61 -6.41
N PRO A 462 -2.40 5.70 -5.70
CA PRO A 462 -3.72 6.32 -5.83
C PRO A 462 -4.03 6.86 -7.24
N ALA A 463 -5.33 7.02 -7.57
CA ALA A 463 -5.78 7.67 -8.80
C ALA A 463 -5.16 9.07 -9.00
N ALA A 464 -5.07 9.83 -7.91
CA ALA A 464 -4.54 11.19 -7.88
C ALA A 464 -3.02 11.24 -7.63
N SER A 465 -2.27 10.19 -8.02
CA SER A 465 -0.82 10.16 -7.86
C SER A 465 -0.11 11.19 -8.73
N PRO A 466 0.98 11.82 -8.25
CA PRO A 466 1.81 12.66 -9.11
C PRO A 466 2.55 11.81 -10.16
N LEU A 467 3.33 12.47 -11.02
CA LEU A 467 4.31 11.74 -11.83
C LEU A 467 5.33 11.04 -10.92
N LEU A 468 5.58 9.78 -11.25
CA LEU A 468 6.45 8.89 -10.51
C LEU A 468 7.57 8.39 -11.43
N THR A 469 8.76 8.27 -10.86
CA THR A 469 9.95 7.78 -11.55
C THR A 469 10.66 6.80 -10.65
N LEU A 470 11.13 5.69 -11.21
CA LEU A 470 11.99 4.72 -10.53
C LEU A 470 13.44 4.97 -10.96
N THR A 471 14.35 4.98 -9.99
CA THR A 471 15.79 5.06 -10.23
C THR A 471 16.51 3.89 -9.59
N GLY A 472 17.64 3.50 -10.17
CA GLY A 472 18.48 2.39 -9.69
C GLY A 472 18.74 1.32 -10.75
N LYS A 473 18.86 0.07 -10.30
CA LYS A 473 19.02 -1.10 -11.18
C LYS A 473 18.16 -2.25 -10.66
N GLY A 474 17.19 -2.68 -11.46
CA GLY A 474 16.24 -3.70 -11.05
C GLY A 474 15.01 -3.76 -11.94
N ARG A 475 13.96 -4.43 -11.45
CA ARG A 475 12.70 -4.60 -12.17
C ARG A 475 11.53 -4.42 -11.23
N ALA A 476 10.50 -3.72 -11.70
CA ALA A 476 9.23 -3.58 -11.02
C ALA A 476 8.06 -4.06 -11.90
N ALA A 477 6.97 -4.47 -11.26
CA ALA A 477 5.68 -4.72 -11.91
C ALA A 477 4.69 -3.63 -11.53
N LEU A 478 3.95 -3.12 -12.51
CA LEU A 478 2.79 -2.25 -12.30
C LEU A 478 1.55 -2.98 -12.81
N SER A 479 0.65 -3.34 -11.90
CA SER A 479 -0.67 -3.87 -12.23
C SER A 479 -1.73 -2.79 -12.03
N MET A 480 -2.64 -2.65 -13.00
CA MET A 480 -3.73 -1.68 -12.94
C MET A 480 -5.04 -2.30 -13.43
N PRO A 481 -6.20 -1.92 -12.87
CA PRO A 481 -7.49 -2.29 -13.43
C PRO A 481 -7.75 -1.56 -14.75
N ARG A 482 -8.59 -2.16 -15.60
CA ARG A 482 -8.96 -1.59 -16.89
C ARG A 482 -10.24 -0.75 -16.87
#